data_AF-A0A1M3G227-F1
#
_entry.id   AF-A0A1M3G227-F1
#
_cell.length_a   1.000
_cell.length_b   1.000
_cell.length_c   1.000
_cell.angle_alpha   90.00
_cell.angle_beta   90.00
_cell.angle_gamma   90.00
#
_symmetry.space_group_name_H-M   'P 1'
#
loop_
_entity.id
_entity.type
_entity.pdbx_description
1 polymer ?
#
loop_
_entity_poly.entity_id
_entity_poly.type
_entity_poly.pdbx_seq_one_letter_code
_entity_poly.pdbx_strand_id
1 'polypeptide(L)'
;MRSFLLLTFLSVISVTNGQTVVLTDPTGDDKGPGTYEYPLDLAYKTGSFDLKKVTIRNNGSVLQTYRLELGIDVNAQLEDVWRMGGGFSLQMIFIFIDTDLVPGSGFTTAPPGLNISFDPQNAWDKCIIISPQSAQRVQKEIEAKLSPEMAKAMIIAKSPRGGGQHIRATADWPEAPKPDQYAYQVIMQVNDGFPLGNDLLTRRVWSAPGIHRFGGGTDDDCDPNVLDILAGKAKGEESEKNEQYKMLQYACAEDGSTTRMPVLRMVKP
;
A
#
# COMPACT_ATOMS: atom_id res chain seq x y z
N MET A 1 -10.79 41.06 -45.52
CA MET A 1 -10.41 41.15 -44.09
C MET A 1 -10.87 39.87 -43.41
N ARG A 2 -9.95 38.95 -43.07
CA ARG A 2 -10.25 37.72 -42.33
C ARG A 2 -10.04 38.00 -40.85
N SER A 3 -11.13 38.03 -40.09
CA SER A 3 -11.09 38.23 -38.64
C SER A 3 -10.65 36.91 -37.98
N PHE A 4 -9.50 36.92 -37.31
CA PHE A 4 -9.04 35.79 -36.50
C PHE A 4 -9.61 35.97 -35.08
N LEU A 5 -10.53 35.08 -34.70
CA LEU A 5 -11.07 35.00 -33.35
C LEU A 5 -10.03 34.30 -32.47
N LEU A 6 -9.35 35.05 -31.61
CA LEU A 6 -8.39 34.50 -30.65
C LEU A 6 -9.18 33.96 -29.45
N LEU A 7 -9.36 32.63 -29.37
CA LEU A 7 -9.87 31.98 -28.16
C LEU A 7 -8.75 31.95 -27.11
N THR A 8 -8.87 32.81 -26.11
CA THR A 8 -8.05 32.75 -24.89
C THR A 8 -8.60 31.65 -23.97
N PHE A 9 -7.89 30.52 -23.88
CA PHE A 9 -8.11 29.54 -22.83
C PHE A 9 -7.59 30.12 -21.51
N LEU A 10 -8.49 30.65 -20.67
CA LEU A 10 -8.18 30.96 -19.27
C LEU A 10 -8.04 29.63 -18.51
N SER A 11 -6.82 29.18 -18.26
CA SER A 11 -6.55 28.12 -17.30
C SER A 11 -6.65 28.68 -15.89
N VAL A 12 -7.80 28.46 -15.24
CA VAL A 12 -7.99 28.78 -13.82
C VAL A 12 -7.20 27.75 -12.99
N ILE A 13 -6.07 28.18 -12.42
CA ILE A 13 -5.35 27.39 -11.42
C ILE A 13 -5.99 27.72 -10.07
N SER A 14 -6.90 26.87 -9.59
CA SER A 14 -7.37 26.95 -8.21
C SER A 14 -6.27 26.42 -7.28
N VAL A 15 -5.57 27.31 -6.60
CA VAL A 15 -4.65 26.95 -5.51
C VAL A 15 -5.49 26.74 -4.25
N THR A 16 -5.96 25.51 -4.04
CA THR A 16 -6.51 25.08 -2.75
C THR A 16 -5.34 24.91 -1.78
N ASN A 17 -5.41 25.52 -0.59
CA ASN A 17 -4.44 25.27 0.48
C ASN A 17 -4.45 23.75 0.77
N GLY A 18 -3.41 23.04 0.36
CA GLY A 18 -3.44 21.59 0.24
C GLY A 18 -3.59 20.90 1.60
N GLN A 19 -4.74 20.26 1.84
CA GLN A 19 -4.94 19.39 3.00
C GLN A 19 -3.86 18.30 2.99
N THR A 20 -3.15 18.14 4.11
CA THR A 20 -2.09 17.16 4.27
C THR A 20 -2.38 16.30 5.48
N VAL A 21 -2.42 14.99 5.27
CA VAL A 21 -2.47 13.97 6.31
C VAL A 21 -1.07 13.39 6.48
N VAL A 22 -0.67 13.23 7.74
CA VAL A 22 0.57 12.55 8.12
C VAL A 22 0.21 11.47 9.14
N LEU A 23 0.55 10.23 8.79
CA LEU A 23 0.42 9.05 9.63
C LEU A 23 1.83 8.56 9.93
N THR A 24 2.16 8.32 11.19
CA THR A 24 3.47 7.83 11.61
C THR A 24 3.37 6.44 12.17
N ASP A 25 4.46 5.70 12.04
CA ASP A 25 4.57 4.31 12.46
C ASP A 25 5.87 4.15 13.26
N PRO A 26 5.90 3.33 14.33
CA PRO A 26 7.13 3.10 15.06
C PRO A 26 8.13 2.33 14.19
N THR A 27 9.35 2.14 14.67
CA THR A 27 10.39 1.42 13.90
C THR A 27 10.72 0.08 14.51
N GLY A 28 10.96 -0.93 13.69
CA GLY A 28 11.40 -2.27 14.09
C GLY A 28 10.26 -3.28 14.21
N ASP A 29 9.14 -3.01 13.55
CA ASP A 29 7.95 -3.85 13.47
C ASP A 29 7.62 -4.34 12.06
N ASP A 30 8.57 -4.24 11.12
CA ASP A 30 8.60 -4.94 9.83
C ASP A 30 8.72 -6.47 9.91
N LYS A 31 8.00 -7.08 10.84
CA LYS A 31 8.01 -8.50 11.22
C LYS A 31 6.64 -9.14 11.11
N GLY A 32 5.73 -8.52 10.36
CA GLY A 32 4.35 -8.95 10.17
C GLY A 32 3.65 -9.18 11.52
N PRO A 33 3.18 -10.41 11.82
CA PRO A 33 2.56 -10.78 13.10
C PRO A 33 3.53 -10.82 14.30
N GLY A 34 4.79 -10.41 14.10
CA GLY A 34 5.85 -10.38 15.10
C GLY A 34 6.86 -11.53 14.97
N THR A 35 6.66 -12.42 14.00
CA THR A 35 7.49 -13.63 13.81
C THR A 35 8.31 -13.60 12.53
N TYR A 36 8.08 -12.65 11.62
CA TYR A 36 8.71 -12.71 10.31
C TYR A 36 10.18 -12.33 10.34
N GLU A 37 10.94 -13.03 9.49
CA GLU A 37 12.38 -12.90 9.37
C GLU A 37 12.77 -12.50 7.94
N TYR A 38 13.74 -11.60 7.83
CA TYR A 38 14.27 -11.16 6.56
C TYR A 38 14.99 -12.29 5.80
N PRO A 39 15.02 -12.23 4.45
CA PRO A 39 15.86 -13.11 3.65
C PRO A 39 17.34 -12.96 3.97
N LEU A 40 18.12 -13.99 3.61
CA LEU A 40 19.57 -14.01 3.86
C LEU A 40 20.38 -13.14 2.89
N ASP A 41 19.82 -12.78 1.73
CA ASP A 41 20.50 -11.93 0.75
C ASP A 41 20.53 -10.46 1.18
N LEU A 42 21.70 -9.83 1.04
CA LEU A 42 21.94 -8.45 1.46
C LEU A 42 21.14 -7.40 0.68
N ALA A 43 20.53 -7.77 -0.46
CA ALA A 43 19.57 -6.94 -1.17
C ALA A 43 18.36 -6.57 -0.29
N TYR A 44 18.01 -7.41 0.68
CA TYR A 44 16.91 -7.18 1.62
C TYR A 44 17.45 -6.52 2.89
N LYS A 45 17.76 -5.23 2.82
CA LYS A 45 18.24 -4.47 3.97
C LYS A 45 17.19 -4.46 5.08
N THR A 46 17.58 -4.87 6.29
CA THR A 46 16.75 -4.73 7.50
C THR A 46 16.26 -3.29 7.63
N GLY A 47 14.96 -3.11 7.88
CA GLY A 47 14.31 -1.80 7.94
C GLY A 47 13.83 -1.25 6.58
N SER A 48 14.11 -1.93 5.46
CA SER A 48 13.68 -1.44 4.13
C SER A 48 12.19 -1.67 3.84
N PHE A 49 11.50 -2.39 4.71
CA PHE A 49 10.04 -2.57 4.72
C PHE A 49 9.39 -2.04 6.01
N ASP A 50 10.18 -1.38 6.87
CA ASP A 50 9.75 -0.79 8.15
C ASP A 50 9.23 0.61 7.89
N LEU A 51 7.91 0.78 7.95
CA LEU A 51 7.25 2.05 7.75
C LEU A 51 7.68 3.03 8.85
N LYS A 52 7.69 4.31 8.52
CA LYS A 52 7.95 5.39 9.51
C LYS A 52 6.94 6.48 9.41
N LYS A 53 6.58 6.81 8.17
CA LYS A 53 5.68 7.92 7.88
C LYS A 53 5.04 7.74 6.53
N VAL A 54 3.74 7.98 6.51
CA VAL A 54 2.94 8.10 5.30
C VAL A 54 2.39 9.52 5.24
N THR A 55 2.63 10.20 4.13
CA THR A 55 2.13 11.55 3.86
C THR A 55 1.20 11.51 2.67
N ILE A 56 -0.02 12.01 2.83
CA ILE A 56 -1.03 12.09 1.78
C ILE A 56 -1.47 13.55 1.67
N ARG A 57 -1.19 14.17 0.54
CA ARG A 57 -1.43 15.60 0.33
C ARG A 57 -2.34 15.82 -0.86
N ASN A 58 -3.44 16.53 -0.64
CA ASN A 58 -4.24 17.08 -1.74
C ASN A 58 -3.42 18.16 -2.46
N ASN A 59 -3.07 17.91 -3.72
CA ASN A 59 -2.26 18.81 -4.54
C ASN A 59 -3.11 19.60 -5.56
N GLY A 60 -4.41 19.72 -5.30
CA GLY A 60 -5.36 20.38 -6.19
C GLY A 60 -5.64 19.56 -7.46
N SER A 61 -5.97 20.26 -8.55
CA SER A 61 -6.28 19.64 -9.84
C SER A 61 -5.39 20.18 -10.96
N VAL A 62 -4.98 19.30 -11.87
CA VAL A 62 -4.31 19.67 -13.12
C VAL A 62 -5.17 19.16 -14.26
N LEU A 63 -5.59 20.06 -15.17
CA LEU A 63 -6.46 19.73 -16.31
C LEU A 63 -7.76 18.99 -15.89
N GLN A 64 -8.42 19.48 -14.84
CA GLN A 64 -9.64 18.88 -14.26
C GLN A 64 -9.46 17.48 -13.65
N THR A 65 -8.24 16.97 -13.54
CA THR A 65 -7.92 15.76 -12.78
C THR A 65 -7.33 16.14 -11.44
N TYR A 66 -8.00 15.76 -10.35
CA TYR A 66 -7.46 15.95 -9.01
C TYR A 66 -6.28 15.01 -8.76
N ARG A 67 -5.35 15.42 -7.90
CA ARG A 67 -4.16 14.63 -7.58
C ARG A 67 -3.87 14.59 -6.10
N LEU A 68 -3.57 13.38 -5.62
CA LEU A 68 -2.89 13.16 -4.36
C LEU A 68 -1.39 13.08 -4.61
N GLU A 69 -0.61 13.76 -3.78
CA GLU A 69 0.81 13.46 -3.60
C GLU A 69 0.98 12.50 -2.42
N LEU A 70 1.85 11.52 -2.61
CA LEU A 70 2.09 10.42 -1.67
C LEU A 70 3.57 10.39 -1.30
N GLY A 71 3.86 10.28 -0.02
CA GLY A 71 5.20 10.05 0.51
C GLY A 71 5.19 8.90 1.49
N ILE A 72 6.09 7.93 1.30
CA ILE A 72 6.30 6.78 2.18
C ILE A 72 7.75 6.82 2.64
N ASP A 73 7.96 6.96 3.94
CA ASP A 73 9.28 6.90 4.56
C ASP A 73 9.45 5.53 5.21
N VAL A 74 10.62 4.92 4.99
CA VAL A 74 11.01 3.65 5.59
C VAL A 74 12.29 3.77 6.43
N ASN A 75 12.62 2.77 7.23
CA ASN A 75 13.73 2.80 8.19
C ASN A 75 15.09 2.35 7.65
N ALA A 76 15.21 2.11 6.35
CA ALA A 76 16.48 1.83 5.70
C ALA A 76 16.57 2.41 4.30
N GLN A 77 17.80 2.49 3.78
CA GLN A 77 18.03 2.95 2.43
C GLN A 77 17.41 1.99 1.41
N LEU A 78 16.58 2.54 0.53
CA LEU A 78 16.02 1.86 -0.63
C LEU A 78 17.11 1.58 -1.66
N GLU A 79 17.02 0.43 -2.29
CA GLU A 79 17.91 0.05 -3.38
C GLU A 79 17.13 -0.45 -4.60
N ASP A 80 17.66 -0.12 -5.78
CA ASP A 80 17.15 -0.62 -7.05
C ASP A 80 18.00 -1.80 -7.56
N VAL A 81 18.12 -2.83 -6.74
CA VAL A 81 18.94 -4.04 -7.01
C VAL A 81 18.54 -4.76 -8.29
N TRP A 82 17.26 -4.68 -8.68
CA TRP A 82 16.71 -5.30 -9.89
C TRP A 82 16.58 -4.33 -11.06
N ARG A 83 17.09 -3.09 -10.94
CA ARG A 83 17.11 -2.07 -12.01
C ARG A 83 15.73 -1.79 -12.60
N MET A 84 14.74 -1.67 -11.72
CA MET A 84 13.35 -1.33 -12.05
C MET A 84 13.20 0.11 -12.57
N GLY A 85 14.18 0.98 -12.32
CA GLY A 85 14.25 2.36 -12.82
C GLY A 85 13.53 3.38 -11.93
N GLY A 86 12.81 2.90 -10.91
CA GLY A 86 12.12 3.71 -9.91
C GLY A 86 12.99 4.12 -8.73
N GLY A 87 14.21 3.60 -8.57
CA GLY A 87 15.05 3.85 -7.39
C GLY A 87 14.74 2.95 -6.18
N PHE A 88 13.89 1.94 -6.37
CA PHE A 88 13.63 0.84 -5.44
C PHE A 88 13.13 -0.36 -6.26
N SER A 89 13.37 -1.60 -5.79
CA SER A 89 12.90 -2.79 -6.51
C SER A 89 11.97 -3.71 -5.71
N LEU A 90 12.00 -3.65 -4.38
CA LEU A 90 11.46 -4.70 -3.53
C LEU A 90 10.14 -4.33 -2.85
N GLN A 91 9.96 -3.07 -2.47
CA GLN A 91 8.79 -2.61 -1.74
C GLN A 91 7.57 -2.57 -2.65
N MET A 92 6.42 -3.04 -2.17
CA MET A 92 5.13 -2.90 -2.84
C MET A 92 4.12 -2.42 -1.79
N ILE A 93 3.55 -1.24 -2.01
CA ILE A 93 2.72 -0.57 -1.00
C ILE A 93 1.28 -0.50 -1.50
N PHE A 94 0.34 -0.84 -0.62
CA PHE A 94 -1.09 -0.63 -0.83
C PHE A 94 -1.59 0.38 0.20
N ILE A 95 -2.23 1.44 -0.26
CA ILE A 95 -2.89 2.42 0.60
C ILE A 95 -4.38 2.23 0.41
N PHE A 96 -5.01 1.50 1.33
CA PHE A 96 -6.46 1.33 1.40
C PHE A 96 -7.09 2.57 2.04
N ILE A 97 -8.21 3.00 1.47
CA ILE A 97 -8.88 4.25 1.83
C ILE A 97 -10.37 3.98 1.94
N ASP A 98 -10.92 4.18 3.13
CA ASP A 98 -12.36 4.33 3.37
C ASP A 98 -12.69 5.82 3.19
N THR A 99 -13.47 6.10 2.15
CA THR A 99 -13.77 7.47 1.72
C THR A 99 -15.11 7.97 2.24
N ASP A 100 -16.00 7.07 2.64
CA ASP A 100 -17.35 7.41 3.09
C ASP A 100 -17.57 7.25 4.61
N LEU A 101 -16.72 6.48 5.29
CA LEU A 101 -16.78 6.14 6.70
C LEU A 101 -18.12 5.52 7.12
N VAL A 102 -18.76 4.77 6.21
CA VAL A 102 -20.06 4.14 6.43
C VAL A 102 -19.86 2.66 6.78
N PRO A 103 -20.23 2.22 7.99
CA PRO A 103 -20.15 0.80 8.36
C PRO A 103 -20.95 -0.08 7.40
N GLY A 104 -20.32 -1.17 6.94
CA GLY A 104 -20.88 -2.10 5.97
C GLY A 104 -20.77 -1.64 4.51
N SER A 105 -20.21 -0.46 4.25
CA SER A 105 -19.80 0.01 2.92
C SER A 105 -18.42 -0.54 2.56
N GLY A 106 -18.05 -0.44 1.28
CA GLY A 106 -16.72 -0.83 0.79
C GLY A 106 -16.47 -2.35 0.74
N PHE A 107 -15.20 -2.69 0.53
CA PHE A 107 -14.72 -4.06 0.42
C PHE A 107 -14.10 -4.53 1.74
N THR A 108 -14.56 -5.67 2.25
CA THR A 108 -13.96 -6.35 3.41
C THR A 108 -12.82 -7.29 3.01
N THR A 109 -12.71 -7.63 1.72
CA THR A 109 -11.66 -8.49 1.18
C THR A 109 -10.53 -7.67 0.58
N ALA A 110 -9.29 -8.10 0.75
CA ALA A 110 -8.13 -7.51 0.07
C ALA A 110 -7.88 -8.13 -1.32
N PRO A 111 -7.09 -7.48 -2.19
CA PRO A 111 -6.52 -8.11 -3.38
C PRO A 111 -5.83 -9.44 -3.05
N PRO A 112 -5.85 -10.42 -3.96
CA PRO A 112 -5.34 -11.76 -3.71
C PRO A 112 -3.84 -11.74 -3.42
N GLY A 113 -3.41 -12.65 -2.55
CA GLY A 113 -2.04 -12.79 -2.09
C GLY A 113 -1.73 -12.07 -0.78
N LEU A 114 -2.49 -11.03 -0.38
CA LEU A 114 -2.22 -10.35 0.90
C LEU A 114 -2.63 -11.17 2.13
N ASN A 115 -3.60 -12.08 1.98
CA ASN A 115 -4.10 -12.96 3.04
C ASN A 115 -4.57 -12.20 4.30
N ILE A 116 -5.27 -11.08 4.06
CA ILE A 116 -5.88 -10.23 5.08
C ILE A 116 -7.31 -9.88 4.69
N SER A 117 -8.09 -9.43 5.66
CA SER A 117 -9.41 -8.83 5.48
C SER A 117 -9.52 -7.53 6.27
N PHE A 118 -10.62 -6.81 6.09
CA PHE A 118 -10.90 -5.55 6.76
C PHE A 118 -12.15 -5.67 7.63
N ASP A 119 -12.13 -4.99 8.78
CA ASP A 119 -13.27 -4.88 9.67
C ASP A 119 -14.43 -4.19 8.92
N PRO A 120 -15.62 -4.81 8.87
CA PRO A 120 -16.77 -4.23 8.16
C PRO A 120 -17.19 -2.84 8.66
N GLN A 121 -16.74 -2.41 9.84
CA GLN A 121 -17.01 -1.06 10.34
C GLN A 121 -16.22 0.04 9.63
N ASN A 122 -15.12 -0.30 8.94
CA ASN A 122 -14.25 0.63 8.22
C ASN A 122 -13.55 -0.08 7.05
N ALA A 123 -14.35 -0.70 6.19
CA ALA A 123 -13.89 -1.35 4.97
C ALA A 123 -13.53 -0.33 3.87
N TRP A 124 -12.81 -0.75 2.83
CA TRP A 124 -12.17 0.18 1.89
C TRP A 124 -12.97 0.44 0.62
N ASP A 125 -12.94 1.67 0.11
CA ASP A 125 -13.57 2.08 -1.15
C ASP A 125 -12.60 2.21 -2.31
N LYS A 126 -11.36 2.62 -1.99
CA LYS A 126 -10.28 2.84 -2.94
C LYS A 126 -8.99 2.25 -2.41
N CYS A 127 -8.15 1.75 -3.31
CA CYS A 127 -6.82 1.27 -2.96
C CYS A 127 -5.80 1.83 -3.94
N ILE A 128 -4.83 2.60 -3.44
CA ILE A 128 -3.70 3.07 -4.25
C ILE A 128 -2.57 2.04 -4.15
N ILE A 129 -2.08 1.57 -5.30
CA ILE A 129 -0.92 0.68 -5.38
C ILE A 129 0.32 1.44 -5.84
N ILE A 130 1.36 1.45 -5.01
CA ILE A 130 2.69 1.99 -5.32
C ILE A 130 3.60 0.79 -5.60
N SER A 131 3.94 0.62 -6.88
CA SER A 131 4.70 -0.53 -7.37
C SER A 131 6.01 -0.11 -8.02
N PRO A 132 7.10 -0.90 -7.88
CA PRO A 132 8.29 -0.74 -8.70
C PRO A 132 8.09 -1.30 -10.11
N GLN A 133 7.03 -2.10 -10.35
CA GLN A 133 6.67 -2.59 -11.67
C GLN A 133 6.14 -1.47 -12.56
N SER A 134 6.18 -1.68 -13.88
CA SER A 134 5.57 -0.72 -14.81
C SER A 134 4.05 -0.65 -14.58
N ALA A 135 3.47 0.55 -14.71
CA ALA A 135 2.03 0.75 -14.56
C ALA A 135 1.22 -0.17 -15.50
N GLN A 136 1.72 -0.43 -16.71
CA GLN A 136 1.10 -1.36 -17.64
C GLN A 136 1.10 -2.81 -17.12
N ARG A 137 2.17 -3.26 -16.45
CA ARG A 137 2.20 -4.60 -15.84
C ARG A 137 1.19 -4.68 -14.70
N VAL A 138 1.18 -3.69 -13.81
CA VAL A 138 0.23 -3.65 -12.68
C VAL A 138 -1.21 -3.66 -13.17
N GLN A 139 -1.54 -2.86 -14.19
CA GLN A 139 -2.87 -2.82 -14.80
C GLN A 139 -3.31 -4.20 -15.32
N LYS A 140 -2.43 -4.90 -16.02
CA LYS A 140 -2.73 -6.26 -16.54
C LYS A 140 -3.01 -7.25 -15.42
N GLU A 141 -2.26 -7.19 -14.32
CA GLU A 141 -2.46 -8.09 -13.18
C GLU A 141 -3.78 -7.80 -12.47
N ILE A 142 -4.14 -6.52 -12.29
CA ILE A 142 -5.44 -6.09 -11.75
C ILE A 142 -6.58 -6.65 -12.61
N GLU A 143 -6.53 -6.42 -13.93
CA GLU A 143 -7.57 -6.87 -14.87
C GLU A 143 -7.72 -8.39 -14.91
N ALA A 144 -6.62 -9.12 -14.75
CA ALA A 144 -6.63 -10.58 -14.82
C ALA A 144 -7.10 -11.24 -13.52
N LYS A 145 -6.86 -10.62 -12.35
CA LYS A 145 -6.95 -11.29 -11.05
C LYS A 145 -8.07 -10.76 -10.15
N LEU A 146 -8.56 -9.55 -10.38
CA LEU A 146 -9.60 -8.93 -9.57
C LEU A 146 -10.97 -9.01 -10.24
N SER A 147 -12.02 -8.95 -9.43
CA SER A 147 -13.37 -8.74 -9.96
C SER A 147 -13.47 -7.37 -10.65
N PRO A 148 -14.38 -7.19 -11.63
CA PRO A 148 -14.57 -5.89 -12.28
C PRO A 148 -14.86 -4.74 -11.32
N GLU A 149 -15.55 -5.02 -10.21
CA GLU A 149 -15.88 -4.04 -9.17
C GLU A 149 -14.64 -3.62 -8.38
N MET A 150 -13.84 -4.60 -7.93
CA MET A 150 -12.61 -4.33 -7.18
C MET A 150 -11.55 -3.66 -8.07
N ALA A 151 -11.44 -4.07 -9.33
CA ALA A 151 -10.53 -3.45 -10.30
C ALA A 151 -10.79 -1.94 -10.48
N LYS A 152 -12.06 -1.50 -10.44
CA LYS A 152 -12.44 -0.07 -10.49
C LYS A 152 -12.09 0.70 -9.22
N ALA A 153 -11.91 0.01 -8.10
CA ALA A 153 -11.48 0.59 -6.84
C ALA A 153 -9.95 0.75 -6.76
N MET A 154 -9.19 0.04 -7.59
CA MET A 154 -7.73 0.15 -7.65
C MET A 154 -7.29 1.41 -8.41
N ILE A 155 -6.30 2.10 -7.84
CA ILE A 155 -5.66 3.28 -8.42
C ILE A 155 -4.16 3.01 -8.50
N ILE A 156 -3.60 2.98 -9.71
CA ILE A 156 -2.16 2.78 -9.91
C ILE A 156 -1.45 4.11 -9.70
N ALA A 157 -0.51 4.15 -8.75
CA ALA A 157 0.29 5.34 -8.51
C ALA A 157 1.17 5.67 -9.73
N LYS A 158 1.28 6.96 -10.02
CA LYS A 158 2.08 7.52 -11.10
C LYS A 158 3.45 7.94 -10.63
N SER A 159 4.44 7.60 -11.46
CA SER A 159 5.84 7.99 -11.30
C SER A 159 6.40 7.71 -9.90
N PRO A 160 6.26 6.48 -9.36
CA PRO A 160 6.88 6.14 -8.09
C PRO A 160 8.41 6.30 -8.18
N ARG A 161 8.98 7.02 -7.21
CA ARG A 161 10.42 7.33 -7.14
C ARG A 161 10.94 7.10 -5.72
N GLY A 162 11.85 6.14 -5.57
CA GLY A 162 12.64 5.89 -4.39
C GLY A 162 13.94 6.69 -4.38
N GLY A 163 14.36 7.13 -3.20
CA GLY A 163 15.66 7.75 -2.98
C GLY A 163 15.96 7.92 -1.49
N GLY A 164 17.11 7.43 -1.04
CA GLY A 164 17.41 7.36 0.39
C GLY A 164 16.39 6.47 1.09
N GLN A 165 15.70 7.01 2.10
CA GLN A 165 14.67 6.32 2.88
C GLN A 165 13.23 6.66 2.41
N HIS A 166 13.07 7.28 1.23
CA HIS A 166 11.80 7.89 0.82
C HIS A 166 11.32 7.35 -0.53
N ILE A 167 10.06 6.95 -0.60
CA ILE A 167 9.31 6.72 -1.83
C ILE A 167 8.32 7.85 -2.01
N ARG A 168 8.29 8.47 -3.19
CA ARG A 168 7.28 9.48 -3.56
C ARG A 168 6.53 9.03 -4.80
N ALA A 169 5.23 9.31 -4.83
CA ALA A 169 4.39 9.04 -5.98
C ALA A 169 3.24 10.06 -6.05
N THR A 170 2.47 10.00 -7.13
CA THR A 170 1.20 10.74 -7.24
C THR A 170 0.08 9.77 -7.60
N ALA A 171 -1.16 10.10 -7.28
CA ALA A 171 -2.32 9.35 -7.73
C ALA A 171 -3.35 10.33 -8.29
N ASP A 172 -3.90 10.03 -9.46
CA ASP A 172 -5.07 10.75 -9.95
C ASP A 172 -6.27 10.37 -9.08
N TRP A 173 -7.11 11.35 -8.76
CA TRP A 173 -8.29 11.17 -7.93
C TRP A 173 -9.55 11.62 -8.71
N PRO A 174 -10.67 10.88 -8.61
CA PRO A 174 -11.85 11.13 -9.45
C PRO A 174 -12.55 12.46 -9.14
N GLU A 175 -12.50 12.91 -7.89
CA GLU A 175 -13.15 14.13 -7.40
C GLU A 175 -12.19 14.94 -6.52
N ALA A 176 -12.62 16.06 -5.94
CA ALA A 176 -11.77 16.82 -5.03
C ALA A 176 -11.49 15.99 -3.77
N PRO A 177 -10.25 15.51 -3.54
CA PRO A 177 -9.99 14.65 -2.40
C PRO A 177 -10.08 15.44 -1.10
N LYS A 178 -10.56 14.77 -0.05
CA LYS A 178 -10.60 15.30 1.33
C LYS A 178 -9.83 14.36 2.26
N PRO A 179 -8.48 14.33 2.19
CA PRO A 179 -7.69 13.33 2.89
C PRO A 179 -7.93 13.29 4.40
N ASP A 180 -8.18 14.44 5.01
CA ASP A 180 -8.50 14.58 6.44
C ASP A 180 -9.87 14.04 6.86
N GLN A 181 -10.73 13.69 5.89
CA GLN A 181 -12.05 13.11 6.12
C GLN A 181 -12.10 11.61 5.85
N TYR A 182 -11.02 11.01 5.36
CA TYR A 182 -10.93 9.59 5.07
C TYR A 182 -10.31 8.80 6.23
N ALA A 183 -10.44 7.48 6.20
CA ALA A 183 -9.65 6.57 7.01
C ALA A 183 -8.73 5.74 6.11
N TYR A 184 -7.62 5.27 6.68
CA TYR A 184 -6.52 4.69 5.94
C TYR A 184 -6.05 3.38 6.55
N GLN A 185 -5.58 2.47 5.72
CA GLN A 185 -4.67 1.41 6.14
C GLN A 185 -3.60 1.27 5.08
N VAL A 186 -2.34 1.16 5.50
CA VAL A 186 -1.19 1.06 4.60
C VAL A 186 -0.54 -0.28 4.83
N ILE A 187 -0.36 -1.03 3.75
CA ILE A 187 0.27 -2.34 3.76
C ILE A 187 1.61 -2.20 3.06
N MET A 188 2.69 -2.53 3.77
CA MET A 188 3.98 -2.79 3.16
C MET A 188 4.14 -4.29 2.95
N GLN A 189 4.36 -4.68 1.71
CA GLN A 189 4.73 -6.04 1.35
C GLN A 189 5.89 -6.05 0.35
N VAL A 190 6.23 -7.26 -0.10
CA VAL A 190 7.34 -7.49 -1.01
C VAL A 190 6.80 -7.74 -2.42
N ASN A 191 7.28 -6.95 -3.38
CA ASN A 191 7.03 -7.13 -4.80
C ASN A 191 7.56 -8.48 -5.29
N ASP A 192 6.73 -9.22 -6.02
CA ASP A 192 7.15 -10.34 -6.85
C ASP A 192 6.81 -10.08 -8.33
N GLY A 193 7.82 -10.14 -9.20
CA GLY A 193 7.61 -10.10 -10.65
C GLY A 193 7.03 -11.39 -11.22
N PHE A 194 7.13 -12.48 -10.46
CA PHE A 194 6.67 -13.82 -10.82
C PHE A 194 5.88 -14.44 -9.65
N PRO A 195 4.76 -13.81 -9.26
CA PRO A 195 3.98 -14.23 -8.09
C PRO A 195 3.44 -15.66 -8.30
N LEU A 196 3.26 -16.37 -7.19
CA LEU A 196 2.65 -17.70 -7.20
C LEU A 196 1.13 -17.59 -7.40
N GLY A 197 0.56 -18.51 -8.17
CA GLY A 197 -0.89 -18.63 -8.33
C GLY A 197 -1.57 -17.33 -8.75
N ASN A 198 -2.60 -16.93 -7.99
CA ASN A 198 -3.43 -15.76 -8.27
C ASN A 198 -2.98 -14.49 -7.53
N ASP A 199 -1.79 -14.49 -6.91
CA ASP A 199 -1.36 -13.38 -6.06
C ASP A 199 -1.09 -12.10 -6.87
N LEU A 200 -1.52 -10.94 -6.38
CA LEU A 200 -1.35 -9.66 -7.07
C LEU A 200 0.06 -9.08 -6.86
N LEU A 201 1.05 -9.67 -7.55
CA LEU A 201 2.46 -9.26 -7.49
C LEU A 201 3.03 -9.31 -6.06
N THR A 202 2.50 -10.22 -5.24
CA THR A 202 2.89 -10.47 -3.86
C THR A 202 3.94 -11.57 -3.81
N ARG A 203 5.02 -11.35 -3.04
CA ARG A 203 5.94 -12.42 -2.65
C ARG A 203 5.47 -13.00 -1.32
N ARG A 204 5.30 -14.32 -1.30
CA ARG A 204 4.89 -15.04 -0.10
C ARG A 204 5.97 -15.11 0.97
N VAL A 205 5.53 -15.17 2.22
CA VAL A 205 6.34 -15.54 3.39
C VAL A 205 6.33 -17.07 3.52
N TRP A 206 7.41 -17.64 4.04
CA TRP A 206 7.61 -19.07 4.18
C TRP A 206 7.84 -19.42 5.66
N SER A 207 7.83 -20.72 5.99
CA SER A 207 8.15 -21.16 7.36
C SER A 207 9.57 -20.75 7.80
N ALA A 208 10.55 -20.83 6.90
CA ALA A 208 11.95 -20.50 7.15
C ALA A 208 12.51 -19.51 6.12
N PRO A 209 13.41 -18.59 6.55
CA PRO A 209 14.00 -17.63 5.63
C PRO A 209 14.94 -18.35 4.64
N GLY A 210 14.95 -17.86 3.40
CA GLY A 210 15.85 -18.32 2.34
C GLY A 210 16.67 -17.16 1.78
N ILE A 211 17.43 -17.42 0.71
CA ILE A 211 18.21 -16.36 0.04
C ILE A 211 17.29 -15.21 -0.42
N HIS A 212 16.12 -15.49 -0.98
CA HIS A 212 15.17 -14.47 -1.44
C HIS A 212 13.76 -14.66 -0.87
N ARG A 213 13.64 -15.31 0.29
CA ARG A 213 12.36 -15.66 0.93
C ARG A 213 12.33 -15.16 2.36
N PHE A 214 11.28 -14.45 2.72
CA PHE A 214 10.99 -14.13 4.11
C PHE A 214 10.56 -15.40 4.83
N GLY A 215 10.95 -15.53 6.10
CA GLY A 215 10.63 -16.66 6.97
C GLY A 215 9.66 -16.28 8.08
N GLY A 216 9.30 -17.26 8.93
CA GLY A 216 8.50 -17.05 10.13
C GLY A 216 6.98 -17.10 9.94
N GLY A 217 6.52 -17.45 8.74
CA GLY A 217 5.14 -17.78 8.40
C GLY A 217 4.91 -19.28 8.36
N THR A 218 4.22 -19.75 7.32
CA THR A 218 3.98 -21.18 7.05
C THR A 218 4.45 -21.55 5.64
N ASP A 219 4.53 -22.84 5.32
CA ASP A 219 4.77 -23.27 3.92
C ASP A 219 3.45 -23.40 3.13
N ASP A 220 2.32 -23.17 3.80
CA ASP A 220 0.98 -23.11 3.23
C ASP A 220 0.58 -21.66 2.92
N ASP A 221 -0.60 -21.44 2.36
CA ASP A 221 -1.09 -20.09 1.99
C ASP A 221 -2.00 -19.48 3.07
N CYS A 222 -1.65 -19.72 4.33
CA CYS A 222 -2.51 -19.37 5.46
C CYS A 222 -2.16 -18.03 6.11
N ASP A 223 -0.87 -17.72 6.17
CA ASP A 223 -0.34 -16.53 6.83
C ASP A 223 -0.46 -15.25 5.98
N PRO A 224 -0.52 -14.06 6.61
CA PRO A 224 -0.56 -12.79 5.88
C PRO A 224 0.78 -12.53 5.19
N ASN A 225 0.77 -12.21 3.90
CA ASN A 225 1.98 -11.79 3.18
C ASN A 225 2.22 -10.28 3.34
N VAL A 226 2.27 -9.84 4.60
CA VAL A 226 2.35 -8.43 5.00
C VAL A 226 3.48 -8.28 6.02
N LEU A 227 4.41 -7.36 5.75
CA LEU A 227 5.56 -7.14 6.65
C LEU A 227 5.27 -6.06 7.69
N ASP A 228 4.49 -5.04 7.33
CA ASP A 228 4.26 -3.87 8.17
C ASP A 228 2.93 -3.21 7.78
N ILE A 229 2.21 -2.71 8.79
CA ILE A 229 0.96 -1.96 8.67
C ILE A 229 0.88 -0.80 9.66
N LEU A 230 0.07 0.21 9.34
CA LEU A 230 -0.28 1.20 10.35
C LEU A 230 -1.14 0.59 11.46
N ALA A 231 -0.87 0.97 12.70
CA ALA A 231 -1.62 0.53 13.86
C ALA A 231 -2.02 1.66 14.82
N GLY A 232 -2.90 1.38 15.78
CA GLY A 232 -3.38 2.33 16.78
C GLY A 232 -3.95 3.61 16.17
N LYS A 233 -3.31 4.73 16.47
CA LYS A 233 -3.70 6.05 15.96
C LYS A 233 -2.74 6.56 14.87
N ALA A 234 -1.83 5.69 14.42
CA ALA A 234 -0.72 6.00 13.54
C ALA A 234 0.01 7.28 13.97
N LYS A 235 0.46 7.30 15.23
CA LYS A 235 1.27 8.39 15.80
C LYS A 235 2.73 8.00 16.01
N GLY A 236 3.12 6.77 15.69
CA GLY A 236 4.47 6.26 15.86
C GLY A 236 4.79 5.89 17.31
N GLU A 237 3.77 5.51 18.08
CA GLU A 237 3.95 5.11 19.47
C GLU A 237 4.44 3.65 19.53
N GLU A 238 5.39 3.34 20.40
CA GLU A 238 5.93 1.97 20.54
C GLU A 238 4.85 0.92 20.87
N SER A 239 3.72 1.31 21.45
CA SER A 239 2.57 0.42 21.67
C SER A 239 1.91 -0.05 20.38
N GLU A 240 2.02 0.72 19.29
CA GLU A 240 1.41 0.42 17.99
C GLU A 240 1.99 -0.87 17.39
N LYS A 241 3.26 -1.21 17.66
CA LYS A 241 3.88 -2.51 17.28
C LYS A 241 3.05 -3.70 17.76
N ASN A 242 2.67 -3.68 19.04
CA ASN A 242 1.88 -4.76 19.64
C ASN A 242 0.45 -4.79 19.08
N GLU A 243 -0.06 -3.66 18.62
CA GLU A 243 -1.37 -3.58 17.96
C GLU A 243 -1.30 -4.16 16.55
N GLN A 244 -0.26 -3.85 15.77
CA GLN A 244 0.01 -4.52 14.51
C GLN A 244 0.09 -6.03 14.70
N TYR A 245 0.92 -6.51 15.64
CA TYR A 245 1.11 -7.95 15.85
C TYR A 245 -0.23 -8.63 16.15
N LYS A 246 -1.09 -7.99 16.94
CA LYS A 246 -2.46 -8.48 17.23
C LYS A 246 -3.36 -8.48 16.00
N MET A 247 -3.33 -7.42 15.18
CA MET A 247 -4.15 -7.32 13.97
C MET A 247 -3.76 -8.36 12.92
N LEU A 248 -2.46 -8.65 12.80
CA LEU A 248 -1.91 -9.64 11.88
C LEU A 248 -1.93 -11.08 12.42
N GLN A 249 -2.44 -11.32 13.62
CA GLN A 249 -2.61 -12.69 14.12
C GLN A 249 -3.53 -13.50 13.21
N TYR A 250 -3.02 -14.66 12.83
CA TYR A 250 -3.72 -15.64 12.01
C TYR A 250 -3.71 -17.01 12.70
N ALA A 251 -4.51 -17.94 12.18
CA ALA A 251 -4.44 -19.35 12.56
C ALA A 251 -4.72 -20.24 11.35
N CYS A 252 -4.02 -21.37 11.31
CA CYS A 252 -4.09 -22.36 10.24
C CYS A 252 -4.69 -23.66 10.76
N ALA A 253 -5.43 -24.35 9.92
CA ALA A 253 -5.80 -25.74 10.13
C ALA A 253 -4.61 -26.66 9.80
N GLU A 254 -4.73 -27.93 10.18
CA GLU A 254 -3.72 -28.96 9.89
C GLU A 254 -3.53 -29.20 8.38
N ASP A 255 -4.53 -28.87 7.57
CA ASP A 255 -4.49 -29.00 6.11
C ASP A 255 -3.92 -27.76 5.41
N GLY A 256 -3.39 -26.80 6.17
CA GLY A 256 -2.80 -25.57 5.65
C GLY A 256 -3.80 -24.47 5.31
N SER A 257 -5.11 -24.70 5.50
CA SER A 257 -6.13 -23.67 5.26
C SER A 257 -6.24 -22.65 6.41
N THR A 258 -6.61 -21.42 6.10
CA THR A 258 -6.81 -20.38 7.11
C THR A 258 -8.08 -20.63 7.94
N THR A 259 -7.93 -20.82 9.25
CA THR A 259 -9.06 -20.90 10.21
C THR A 259 -9.38 -19.55 10.84
N ARG A 260 -8.38 -18.67 10.93
CA ARG A 260 -8.54 -17.28 11.35
C ARG A 260 -7.70 -16.39 10.44
N MET A 261 -8.37 -15.62 9.60
CA MET A 261 -7.73 -14.60 8.77
C MET A 261 -7.52 -13.32 9.59
N PRO A 262 -6.40 -12.62 9.43
CA PRO A 262 -6.21 -11.27 9.96
C PRO A 262 -7.33 -10.32 9.53
N VAL A 263 -7.80 -9.50 10.46
CA VAL A 263 -8.82 -8.48 10.23
C VAL A 263 -8.23 -7.14 10.60
N LEU A 264 -7.89 -6.35 9.58
CA LEU A 264 -7.29 -5.04 9.75
C LEU A 264 -8.36 -3.99 10.01
N ARG A 265 -7.97 -2.97 10.76
CA ARG A 265 -8.75 -1.76 10.98
C ARG A 265 -8.05 -0.59 10.32
N MET A 266 -8.83 0.39 9.88
CA MET A 266 -8.28 1.63 9.39
C MET A 266 -8.00 2.62 10.52
N VAL A 267 -6.95 3.41 10.33
CA VAL A 267 -6.60 4.56 11.16
C VAL A 267 -7.25 5.82 10.60
N LYS A 268 -7.74 6.67 11.49
CA LYS A 268 -8.27 7.99 11.13
C LYS A 268 -7.27 9.07 11.58
N PRO A 269 -6.88 10.02 10.71
CA PRO A 269 -5.88 11.05 11.02
C PRO A 269 -6.17 11.91 12.26
#